data_AF-A0A2V3JRW3-F1
#
_entry.id   AF-A0A2V3JRW3-F1
#
_cell.length_a   1.000
_cell.length_b   1.000
_cell.length_c   1.000
_cell.angle_alpha   90.00
_cell.angle_beta   90.00
_cell.angle_gamma   90.00
#
_symmetry.space_group_name_H-M   'P 1'
#
loop_
_entity.id
_entity.type
_entity.pdbx_description
1 polymer ?
#
loop_
_entity_poly.entity_id
_entity_poly.type
_entity_poly.pdbx_seq_one_letter_code
_entity_poly.pdbx_strand_id
1 'polypeptide(L)' 'MMRCIALTGISNRVINDLKSRLLRTIEIRSPHNFSGVLHIDVGDPVFVSSTSPNDVTAGTTGLIARLQRRDISIHRAV' A
#
# COMPACT_ATOMS: atom_id res chain seq x y z
N MET A 1 0.24 20.09 -4.68
CA MET A 1 -0.62 18.91 -4.91
C MET A 1 0.03 17.70 -4.26
N MET A 2 -0.71 16.92 -3.47
CA MET A 2 -0.16 15.76 -2.75
C MET A 2 0.02 14.59 -3.73
N ARG A 3 1.20 13.96 -3.72
CA ARG A 3 1.47 12.71 -4.45
C ARG A 3 1.75 11.61 -3.43
N CYS A 4 1.15 10.45 -3.64
CA CYS A 4 1.36 9.27 -2.81
C CYS A 4 1.37 8.03 -3.70
N ILE A 5 2.06 6.99 -3.26
CA ILE A 5 2.03 5.69 -3.92
C ILE A 5 0.72 4.98 -3.59
N ALA A 6 0.13 4.32 -4.59
CA ALA A 6 -1.08 3.53 -4.43
C ALA A 6 -0.76 2.06 -4.22
N LEU A 7 -1.12 1.52 -3.06
CA LEU A 7 -1.23 0.09 -2.80
C LEU A 7 -2.64 -0.36 -3.18
N THR A 8 -2.74 -1.07 -4.29
CA THR A 8 -4.00 -1.49 -4.90
C THR A 8 -4.23 -2.98 -4.73
N GLY A 9 -5.48 -3.43 -4.92
CA GLY A 9 -5.87 -4.82 -4.72
C GLY A 9 -5.73 -5.30 -3.26
N ILE A 10 -5.71 -4.36 -2.30
CA ILE A 10 -5.57 -4.69 -0.89
C ILE A 10 -6.93 -5.16 -0.34
N SER A 11 -6.96 -6.31 0.33
CA SER A 11 -8.24 -6.86 0.82
C SER A 11 -8.98 -5.86 1.73
N ASN A 12 -10.31 -5.84 1.61
CA ASN A 12 -11.17 -5.00 2.47
C ASN A 12 -10.95 -5.26 3.96
N ARG A 13 -10.57 -6.49 4.33
CA ARG A 13 -10.19 -6.84 5.71
C ARG A 13 -8.99 -6.03 6.19
N VAL A 14 -7.92 -5.94 5.39
CA VAL A 14 -6.73 -5.15 5.75
C VAL A 14 -7.05 -3.66 5.84
N ILE A 15 -7.90 -3.16 4.94
CA ILE A 15 -8.35 -1.74 4.96
C ILE A 15 -9.16 -1.46 6.22
N ASN A 16 -10.09 -2.34 6.60
CA ASN A 16 -10.89 -2.19 7.82
C ASN A 16 -10.05 -2.34 9.08
N ASP A 17 -9.05 -3.23 9.06
CA ASP A 17 -8.06 -3.35 10.14
C ASP A 17 -7.27 -2.04 10.28
N LEU A 18 -6.82 -1.42 9.18
CA LEU A 18 -6.14 -0.12 9.22
C LEU A 18 -7.04 1.03 9.69
N LYS A 19 -8.34 1.00 9.37
CA LYS A 19 -9.32 1.99 9.87
C LYS A 19 -9.53 1.88 11.37
N SER A 20 -9.57 0.65 11.90
CA SER A 20 -9.89 0.37 13.30
C SER A 20 -8.66 0.33 14.21
N ARG A 21 -7.48 0.00 13.66
CA ARG A 21 -6.23 -0.15 14.39
C ARG A 21 -5.19 0.84 13.83
N LEU A 22 -4.61 1.64 14.72
CA LEU A 22 -3.66 2.72 14.37
C LEU A 22 -2.36 2.25 13.70
N LEU A 23 -2.07 0.93 13.69
CA LEU A 23 -0.88 0.36 13.08
C LEU A 23 -1.15 -1.05 12.55
N ARG A 24 -0.72 -1.32 11.31
CA ARG A 24 -0.77 -2.65 10.72
C ARG A 24 0.39 -2.89 9.76
N THR A 25 1.02 -4.06 9.86
CA THR A 25 1.97 -4.55 8.86
C THR A 25 1.20 -5.19 7.71
N ILE A 26 1.53 -4.77 6.48
CA ILE A 26 1.01 -5.35 5.24
C ILE A 26 2.17 -6.07 4.55
N GLU A 27 2.02 -7.37 4.32
CA GLU A 27 2.96 -8.13 3.52
C GLU A 27 2.67 -7.90 2.03
N ILE A 28 3.66 -7.43 1.29
CA ILE A 28 3.52 -7.14 -0.14
C ILE A 28 4.11 -8.30 -0.93
N ARG A 29 3.24 -9.01 -1.66
CA ARG A 29 3.61 -10.11 -2.56
C ARG A 29 3.39 -9.81 -4.04
N SER A 30 2.63 -8.77 -4.35
CA SER A 30 2.34 -8.36 -5.73
C SER A 30 3.50 -7.53 -6.28
N PRO A 31 4.05 -7.86 -7.47
CA PRO A 31 5.10 -7.07 -8.12
C PRO A 31 4.72 -5.61 -8.34
N HIS A 32 3.45 -5.34 -8.67
CA HIS A 32 2.94 -3.99 -8.90
C HIS A 32 3.07 -3.11 -7.64
N ASN A 33 2.68 -3.65 -6.48
CA ASN A 33 2.78 -2.91 -5.22
C ASN A 33 4.23 -2.87 -4.73
N PHE A 34 5.00 -3.92 -4.99
CA PHE A 34 6.39 -4.01 -4.57
C PHE A 34 7.24 -2.90 -5.18
N SER A 35 7.12 -2.64 -6.49
CA SER A 35 7.87 -1.57 -7.16
C SER A 35 7.59 -0.20 -6.57
N GLY A 36 6.34 0.10 -6.20
CA GLY A 36 5.99 1.32 -5.49
C GLY A 36 6.66 1.37 -4.11
N VAL A 37 6.52 0.32 -3.32
CA VAL A 37 7.11 0.26 -1.97
C VAL A 37 8.63 0.41 -1.99
N LEU A 38 9.33 0.07 -3.07
CA LEU A 38 10.78 0.29 -3.20
C LEU A 38 11.20 1.77 -3.12
N HIS A 39 10.31 2.70 -3.43
CA HIS A 39 10.61 4.12 -3.60
C HIS A 39 9.90 5.05 -2.60
N ILE A 40 9.31 4.51 -1.53
CA ILE A 40 8.72 5.29 -0.44
C ILE A 40 9.61 5.30 0.79
N ASP A 41 9.63 6.42 1.50
CA ASP A 41 10.33 6.57 2.76
C ASP A 41 9.39 6.51 3.96
N VAL A 42 9.96 6.24 5.14
CA VAL A 42 9.20 6.26 6.39
C VAL A 42 8.66 7.68 6.62
N GLY A 43 7.36 7.77 6.88
CA GLY A 43 6.62 9.00 7.03
C GLY A 43 5.85 9.43 5.78
N ASP A 44 6.13 8.83 4.62
CA ASP A 44 5.42 9.16 3.39
C ASP A 44 3.95 8.71 3.45
N PRO A 45 3.05 9.49 2.84
CA PRO A 45 1.66 9.08 2.66
C PRO A 45 1.57 7.99 1.59
N VAL A 46 0.71 7.01 1.84
CA VAL A 46 0.42 5.90 0.95
C VAL A 46 -1.09 5.78 0.82
N PHE A 47 -1.60 5.73 -0.40
CA PHE A 47 -3.00 5.45 -0.67
C PHE A 47 -3.22 3.93 -0.69
N VAL A 48 -4.18 3.44 0.08
CA VAL A 48 -4.50 2.01 0.19
C VAL A 48 -5.92 1.79 -0.30
N SER A 49 -6.09 0.95 -1.31
CA SER A 49 -7.40 0.65 -1.88
C SER A 49 -7.54 -0.83 -2.25
N SER A 50 -8.78 -1.32 -2.21
CA SER A 50 -9.15 -2.64 -2.70
C SER A 50 -9.32 -2.70 -4.20
N THR A 51 -9.42 -1.54 -4.85
CA THR A 51 -9.52 -1.41 -6.30
C THR A 51 -8.29 -2.00 -6.97
N SER A 52 -8.47 -2.68 -8.10
CA SER A 52 -7.36 -3.23 -8.87
C SER A 52 -6.48 -2.09 -9.43
N PRO A 53 -5.19 -2.34 -9.75
CA PRO A 53 -4.32 -1.31 -10.31
C PRO A 53 -4.88 -0.61 -11.56
N ASN A 54 -5.53 -1.36 -12.44
CA ASN A 54 -6.03 -0.84 -13.73
C ASN A 54 -7.38 -0.10 -13.59
N ASP A 55 -8.07 -0.28 -12.47
CA ASP A 55 -9.39 0.32 -12.22
C ASP A 55 -9.29 1.59 -11.36
N VAL A 56 -8.06 2.04 -11.05
CA VAL A 56 -7.85 3.30 -10.33
C VAL A 56 -8.18 4.46 -11.25
N THR A 57 -9.19 5.24 -10.87
CA THR A 57 -9.71 6.38 -11.63
C THR A 57 -10.00 7.55 -10.69
N ALA A 58 -10.35 8.70 -11.26
CA ALA A 58 -10.86 9.81 -10.46
C ALA A 58 -12.15 9.38 -9.74
N GLY A 59 -12.17 9.55 -8.41
CA GLY A 59 -13.29 9.10 -7.58
C GLY A 59 -13.08 7.72 -6.92
N THR A 60 -12.00 7.00 -7.26
CA THR A 60 -11.62 5.79 -6.51
C THR A 60 -11.42 6.13 -5.03
N THR A 61 -12.12 5.40 -4.16
CA THR A 61 -12.04 5.59 -2.72
C THR A 61 -11.01 4.66 -2.09
N GLY A 62 -10.49 5.06 -0.94
CA GLY A 62 -9.48 4.32 -0.20
C GLY A 62 -9.10 5.03 1.08
N LEU A 63 -7.99 4.60 1.67
CA LEU A 63 -7.46 5.16 2.91
C LEU A 63 -6.08 5.75 2.65
N ILE A 64 -5.82 6.95 3.17
CA ILE A 64 -4.47 7.50 3.24
C ILE A 64 -3.86 7.04 4.56
N ALA A 65 -2.81 6.22 4.47
CA ALA A 65 -2.00 5.79 5.59
C ALA A 65 -0.62 6.47 5.54
N ARG A 66 0.10 6.45 6.66
CA ARG A 66 1.50 6.87 6.70
C ARG A 66 2.40 5.66 6.93
N LEU A 67 3.45 5.52 6.13
CA LEU A 67 4.41 4.45 6.32
C LEU A 67 5.17 4.64 7.64
N GLN A 68 5.10 3.67 8.54
CA GLN A 68 5.80 3.74 9.83
C GLN A 68 7.12 2.97 9.84
N ARG A 69 7.19 1.88 9.07
CA ARG A 69 8.37 1.05 8.90
C ARG A 69 8.27 0.31 7.57
N ARG A 70 9.40 0.06 6.95
CA ARG A 70 9.53 -0.76 5.75
C ARG A 70 10.66 -1.76 5.95
N ASP A 71 10.39 -3.02 5.66
CA ASP A 71 11.36 -4.10 5.66
C ASP A 71 11.26 -4.79 4.30
N ILE A 72 12.39 -5.00 3.62
CA ILE A 72 12.44 -5.65 2.32
C ILE A 72 13.43 -6.79 2.40
N SER A 73 12.93 -7.98 2.05
CA SER A 73 13.74 -9.15 1.81
C SER A 73 13.49 -9.65 0.40
N ILE A 74 14.57 -9.78 -0.38
CA ILE A 74 14.55 -10.30 -1.75
C ILE A 74 15.27 -11.65 -1.72
N HIS A 75 14.52 -12.73 -1.91
CA HIS A 75 15.09 -14.06 -2.04
C HIS A 75 15.28 -14.37 -3.52
N ARG A 76 16.50 -14.73 -3.93
CA ARG A 76 16.73 -15.31 -5.25
C ARG A 76 16.22 -16.75 -5.21
N ALA A 77 15.17 -17.04 -5.97
CA ALA A 77 14.88 -18.42 -6.32
C ALA A 77 16.02 -18.89 -7.24
N VAL A 78 16.85 -19.81 -6.74
CA VAL A 78 17.88 -20.50 -7.51
C VAL A 78 17.23 -21.54 -8.39
#